data_AF-A0A4Y7S257-F1
#
_entry.id   AF-A0A4Y7S257-F1
#
_cell.length_a   1.000
_cell.length_b   1.000
_cell.length_c   1.000
_cell.angle_alpha   90.00
_cell.angle_beta   90.00
_cell.angle_gamma   90.00
#
_symmetry.space_group_name_H-M   'P 1'
#
loop_
_entity.id
_entity.type
_entity.pdbx_description
1 polymer ?
#
loop_
_entity_poly.entity_id
_entity_poly.type
_entity_poly.pdbx_seq_one_letter_code
_entity_poly.pdbx_strand_id
1 'polypeptide(L)'
;MFVKFPVRLENELVITGNEEPFEFDEGQRFNGFDADNNRITNIVGFDGVYLLKQCPNCNNVYVSLDFGPEGRSDGDHDRRRDQSWCIICRRNRKS
;
A
#
# COMPACT_ATOMS: atom_id res chain seq x y z
N MET A 1 -5.84 2.11 -5.11
CA MET A 1 -5.71 1.09 -6.14
C MET A 1 -6.16 -0.21 -5.51
N PHE A 2 -6.97 -1.01 -6.21
CA PHE A 2 -7.18 -2.38 -5.75
C PHE A 2 -5.89 -3.15 -5.98
N VAL A 3 -5.29 -3.65 -4.90
CA VAL A 3 -4.03 -4.39 -4.95
C VAL A 3 -4.29 -5.78 -5.52
N LYS A 4 -3.41 -6.23 -6.42
CA LYS A 4 -3.44 -7.59 -6.98
C LYS A 4 -2.35 -8.47 -6.39
N PHE A 5 -2.74 -9.58 -5.80
CA PHE A 5 -1.77 -10.56 -5.31
C PHE A 5 -1.25 -11.48 -6.44
N PRO A 6 0.00 -11.97 -6.37
CA PRO A 6 0.96 -11.75 -5.29
C PRO A 6 1.58 -10.35 -5.31
N VAL A 7 1.93 -9.86 -4.12
CA VAL A 7 2.65 -8.59 -3.90
C VAL A 7 4.08 -8.92 -3.50
N ARG A 8 5.04 -8.44 -4.29
CA ARG A 8 6.47 -8.63 -4.07
C ARG A 8 7.04 -7.37 -3.42
N LEU A 9 7.52 -7.48 -2.20
CA LEU A 9 8.12 -6.38 -1.46
C LEU A 9 9.63 -6.26 -1.77
N GLU A 10 10.18 -5.07 -1.58
CA GLU A 10 11.60 -4.75 -1.80
C GLU A 10 12.54 -5.51 -0.86
N ASN A 11 12.04 -6.07 0.24
CA ASN A 11 12.77 -6.95 1.15
C ASN A 11 12.66 -8.44 0.76
N GLU A 12 12.31 -8.73 -0.48
CA GLU A 12 12.16 -10.09 -1.04
C GLU A 12 10.97 -10.91 -0.49
N LEU A 13 10.20 -10.39 0.47
CA LEU A 13 8.96 -11.02 0.92
C LEU A 13 7.90 -10.98 -0.19
N VAL A 14 7.20 -12.11 -0.37
CA VAL A 14 6.06 -12.21 -1.26
C VAL A 14 4.81 -12.51 -0.45
N ILE A 15 3.80 -11.66 -0.57
CA ILE A 15 2.48 -11.83 0.02
C ILE A 15 1.56 -12.35 -1.08
N THR A 16 0.96 -13.52 -0.92
CA THR A 16 0.14 -14.21 -1.92
C THR A 16 -1.36 -14.02 -1.69
N GLY A 17 -1.76 -13.47 -0.54
CA GLY A 17 -3.15 -13.14 -0.20
C GLY A 17 -3.89 -14.27 0.52
N ASN A 18 -3.18 -15.30 0.98
CA ASN A 18 -3.73 -16.40 1.78
C ASN A 18 -2.98 -16.61 3.11
N GLU A 19 -2.04 -15.73 3.42
CA GLU A 19 -1.30 -15.75 4.67
C GLU A 19 -2.21 -15.43 5.87
N GLU A 20 -1.85 -15.95 7.04
CA GLU A 20 -2.40 -15.47 8.31
C GLU A 20 -2.06 -13.97 8.50
N PRO A 21 -2.89 -13.20 9.23
CA PRO A 21 -2.62 -11.80 9.50
C PRO A 21 -1.25 -11.58 10.18
N PHE A 22 -0.52 -10.54 9.75
CA PHE A 22 0.76 -10.18 10.33
C PHE A 22 1.05 -8.68 10.20
N GLU A 23 1.94 -8.19 11.06
CA GLU A 23 2.55 -6.86 10.97
C GLU A 23 4.07 -7.01 11.04
N PHE A 24 4.80 -6.08 10.42
CA PHE A 24 6.25 -5.99 10.57
C PHE A 24 6.62 -5.36 11.92
N ASP A 25 7.89 -5.46 12.30
CA ASP A 25 8.39 -4.84 13.52
C ASP A 25 8.19 -3.32 13.50
N GLU A 26 8.08 -2.72 14.68
CA GLU A 26 7.86 -1.28 14.82
C GLU A 26 8.87 -0.46 14.01
N GLY A 27 8.35 0.47 13.20
CA GLY A 27 9.15 1.34 12.32
C GLY A 27 9.55 0.71 10.99
N GLN A 28 9.30 -0.59 10.77
CA GLN A 28 9.51 -1.22 9.48
C GLN A 28 8.35 -0.91 8.53
N ARG A 29 8.70 -0.43 7.34
CA ARG A 29 7.77 -0.29 6.22
C ARG A 29 8.49 -0.60 4.93
N PHE A 30 7.80 -1.29 4.03
CA PHE A 30 8.36 -1.68 2.75
C PHE A 30 7.49 -1.16 1.61
N ASN A 31 8.12 -0.98 0.45
CA ASN A 31 7.39 -0.81 -0.80
C ASN A 31 7.50 -2.10 -1.60
N GLY A 32 6.73 -2.18 -2.67
CA GLY A 32 6.73 -3.36 -3.53
C GLY A 32 5.92 -3.16 -4.79
N PHE A 33 5.67 -4.26 -5.47
CA PHE A 33 4.92 -4.31 -6.71
C PHE A 33 3.85 -5.38 -6.60
N ASP A 34 2.64 -5.05 -7.07
CA ASP A 34 1.55 -6.00 -7.17
C ASP A 34 1.68 -6.88 -8.43
N ALA A 35 0.75 -7.81 -8.64
CA ALA A 35 0.79 -8.74 -9.77
C ALA A 35 0.65 -8.06 -11.15
N ASP A 36 0.05 -6.88 -11.18
CA ASP A 36 -0.08 -6.05 -12.39
C ASP A 36 1.15 -5.13 -12.57
N ASN A 37 2.21 -5.33 -11.77
CA ASN A 37 3.43 -4.52 -11.74
C ASN A 37 3.19 -3.05 -11.33
N ASN A 38 2.09 -2.77 -10.63
CA ASN A 38 1.84 -1.45 -10.07
C ASN A 38 2.61 -1.27 -8.77
N ARG A 39 3.11 -0.05 -8.53
CA ARG A 39 3.87 0.26 -7.32
C ARG A 39 2.93 0.40 -6.11
N ILE A 40 3.24 -0.33 -5.04
CA ILE A 40 2.58 -0.24 -3.74
C ILE A 40 3.57 0.29 -2.72
N THR A 41 3.14 1.18 -1.82
CA THR A 41 4.06 1.87 -0.91
C THR A 41 3.63 1.88 0.55
N ASN A 42 4.58 1.98 1.47
CA ASN A 42 4.35 2.07 2.92
C ASN A 42 3.60 0.87 3.51
N ILE A 43 3.88 -0.34 3.04
CA ILE A 43 3.30 -1.58 3.58
C ILE A 43 3.92 -1.88 4.94
N VAL A 44 3.06 -2.11 5.93
CA VAL A 44 3.44 -2.45 7.31
C VAL A 44 2.93 -3.82 7.75
N GLY A 45 2.16 -4.51 6.90
CA GLY A 45 1.61 -5.82 7.22
C GLY A 45 0.48 -6.25 6.27
N PHE A 46 -0.29 -7.23 6.72
CA PHE A 46 -1.43 -7.82 6.05
C PHE A 46 -2.47 -8.25 7.09
N ASP A 47 -3.74 -7.90 6.91
CA ASP A 47 -4.80 -8.23 7.89
C ASP A 47 -5.53 -9.56 7.61
N GLY A 48 -5.02 -10.36 6.67
CA GLY A 48 -5.67 -11.57 6.16
C GLY A 48 -6.54 -11.34 4.91
N VAL A 49 -6.83 -10.09 4.54
CA VAL A 49 -7.63 -9.73 3.37
C VAL A 49 -6.99 -8.61 2.54
N TYR A 50 -6.51 -7.56 3.19
CA TYR A 50 -5.92 -6.36 2.62
C TYR A 50 -4.54 -6.09 3.20
N LEU A 51 -3.68 -5.46 2.40
CA LEU A 51 -2.43 -4.92 2.90
C LEU A 51 -2.69 -3.81 3.93
N LEU A 52 -1.94 -3.83 5.02
CA LEU A 52 -1.86 -2.75 5.99
C LEU A 52 -0.83 -1.73 5.55
N LYS A 53 -1.21 -0.45 5.61
CA LYS A 53 -0.41 0.67 5.13
C LYS A 53 -0.31 1.78 6.16
N GLN A 54 0.88 2.32 6.36
CA GLN A 54 1.08 3.50 7.20
C GLN A 54 0.99 4.79 6.37
N CYS A 55 0.17 5.74 6.81
CA CYS A 55 0.13 7.06 6.19
C CYS A 55 1.30 7.92 6.69
N PRO A 56 2.19 8.42 5.82
CA PRO A 56 3.35 9.21 6.25
C PRO A 56 2.99 10.63 6.73
N ASN A 57 1.73 11.06 6.59
CA ASN A 57 1.28 12.38 7.03
C ASN A 57 0.70 12.36 8.45
N CYS A 58 0.00 11.30 8.84
CA CYS A 58 -0.61 11.17 10.18
C CYS A 58 -0.09 9.99 10.99
N ASN A 59 0.83 9.19 10.45
CA ASN A 59 1.44 7.99 11.02
C ASN A 59 0.49 6.85 11.42
N ASN A 60 -0.80 7.02 11.24
CA ASN A 60 -1.80 5.97 11.45
C ASN A 60 -1.70 4.88 10.38
N VAL A 61 -1.97 3.65 10.80
CA VAL A 61 -2.08 2.46 9.94
C VAL A 61 -3.54 2.30 9.52
N TYR A 62 -3.75 2.03 8.23
CA TYR A 62 -5.06 1.72 7.66
C TYR A 62 -4.94 0.61 6.63
N VAL A 63 -6.07 -0.02 6.30
CA VAL A 63 -6.10 -0.94 5.17
C VAL A 63 -5.86 -0.18 3.85
N SER A 64 -5.27 -0.87 2.88
CA SER A 64 -4.91 -0.28 1.60
C SER A 64 -6.07 0.42 0.86
N LEU A 65 -7.31 -0.01 1.10
CA LEU A 65 -8.52 0.60 0.54
C LEU A 65 -8.75 2.04 1.03
N ASP A 66 -8.35 2.37 2.26
CA ASP A 66 -8.49 3.71 2.86
C ASP A 66 -7.54 4.75 2.25
N PHE A 67 -6.65 4.31 1.37
CA PHE A 67 -5.83 5.17 0.52
C PHE A 67 -6.50 5.46 -0.83
N GLY A 68 -7.69 4.91 -1.09
CA GLY A 68 -8.54 5.18 -2.25
C GLY A 68 -8.26 4.27 -3.45
N PRO A 69 -9.30 3.85 -4.20
CA PRO A 69 -9.21 2.78 -5.20
C PRO A 69 -8.53 3.20 -6.52
N GLU A 70 -8.37 4.48 -6.81
CA GLU A 70 -7.90 4.93 -8.12
C GLU A 70 -6.36 4.94 -8.27
N GLY A 71 -5.61 4.96 -7.15
CA GLY A 71 -4.16 5.15 -7.23
C GLY A 71 -3.80 6.51 -7.86
N ARG A 72 -2.64 6.60 -8.51
CA ARG A 72 -2.18 7.70 -9.37
C ARG A 72 -1.20 7.16 -10.42
N SER A 73 -1.04 7.86 -11.55
CA SER A 73 -0.02 7.51 -12.54
C SER A 73 1.38 7.75 -11.97
N ASP A 74 2.35 6.89 -12.31
CA ASP A 74 3.74 7.02 -11.85
C ASP A 74 4.62 7.86 -12.81
N GLY A 75 4.00 8.61 -13.73
CA GLY A 75 4.69 9.38 -14.77
C GLY A 75 5.14 8.56 -15.97
N ASP A 76 5.19 7.23 -15.83
CA ASP A 76 5.29 6.26 -16.93
C ASP A 76 3.88 5.82 -17.35
N HIS A 77 3.60 5.83 -18.66
CA HIS A 77 2.24 5.67 -19.19
C HIS A 77 1.62 4.30 -18.88
N ASP A 78 2.46 3.29 -18.61
CA ASP A 78 2.03 1.91 -18.40
C ASP A 78 2.02 1.49 -16.91
N ARG A 79 2.47 2.35 -15.99
CA ARG A 79 2.60 1.98 -14.56
C ARG A 79 1.81 2.90 -13.65
N ARG A 80 0.95 2.29 -12.82
CA ARG A 80 0.26 3.00 -11.74
C ARG A 80 1.00 2.81 -10.42
N ARG A 81 0.73 3.72 -9.50
CA ARG A 81 1.10 3.64 -8.11
C ARG A 81 -0.12 3.82 -7.23
N ASP A 82 -0.12 3.21 -6.06
CA ASP A 82 -1.06 3.55 -5.01
C ASP A 82 -0.94 5.00 -4.52
N GLN A 83 -1.89 5.42 -3.69
CA GLN A 83 -1.80 6.70 -3.01
C GLN A 83 -0.97 6.53 -1.74
N SER A 84 0.00 7.42 -1.52
CA SER A 84 0.86 7.35 -0.33
C SER A 84 0.14 7.84 0.93
N TRP A 85 -0.86 8.71 0.79
CA TRP A 85 -1.56 9.35 1.90
C TRP A 85 -2.99 8.79 2.03
N CYS A 86 -3.46 8.60 3.26
CA CYS A 86 -4.82 8.13 3.49
C CYS A 86 -5.83 9.16 2.97
N ILE A 87 -7.05 8.70 2.71
CA ILE A 87 -8.12 9.54 2.15
C ILE A 87 -8.42 10.77 3.02
N ILE A 88 -8.30 10.64 4.35
CA ILE A 88 -8.50 11.74 5.31
C ILE A 88 -7.46 12.84 5.09
N CYS A 89 -6.17 12.49 5.12
CA CYS A 89 -5.10 13.47 4.91
C CYS A 89 -5.11 14.08 3.51
N ARG A 90 -5.52 13.33 2.48
CA ARG A 90 -5.68 13.88 1.12
C ARG A 90 -6.83 14.87 1.02
N ARG A 91 -7.95 14.63 1.70
CA ARG A 91 -9.09 15.57 1.75
C ARG A 91 -8.78 16.86 2.50
N ASN A 92 -7.94 16.77 3.53
CA ASN A 92 -7.55 17.92 4.35
C ASN A 92 -6.49 18.83 3.70
N ARG A 93 -5.96 18.47 2.51
CA ARG A 93 -5.11 19.35 1.69
C ARG A 93 -5.90 20.46 0.97
N LYS A 94 -6.93 21.04 1.60
CA LYS A 94 -7.64 22.18 0.98
C LYS A 94 -6.72 23.40 0.91
N SER A 95 -6.43 23.80 -0.34
CA SER A 95 -5.91 25.08 -0.87
C SER A 95 -4.63 25.63 -0.28
#